data_AF-A0A1F9AX83-F1
#
_entry.id   AF-A0A1F9AX83-F1
#
_cell.length_a   1.000
_cell.length_b   1.000
_cell.length_c   1.000
_cell.angle_alpha   90.00
_cell.angle_beta   90.00
_cell.angle_gamma   90.00
#
_symmetry.space_group_name_H-M   'P 1'
#
loop_
_entity.id
_entity.type
_entity.pdbx_description
1 polymer ?
#
loop_
_entity_poly.entity_id
_entity_poly.type
_entity_poly.pdbx_seq_one_letter_code
_entity_poly.pdbx_strand_id
1 'polypeptide(L)'
;MSSNSDRKFNHLNVLVIDDEANIRKTLSYCLAAEGHTVIAVSNPVDAVEEARRRSFDLAFVDLKLGEQDGMELIPVLLSDSSWTKVVVITAHASIKSAVEAMRRGATDYIAKPFTPDQIKLLTRRIGRIRELETEIAALKEDMQRLGPEERLQSLSAGMQRIVETARKAAPSDAIILLQGESGTGKSVFARAIHHWSSRAAKPMAVVACPAVPPDLLESELFGHVKGAFTGAVRDYPGRIAACEGGTLFLDEIGDMASSVQAKLLRFIQDKEYERLGESTSRKADIRIIAATNADLEKRVAKGRFREDLFYRLNVISLIVPPLRQRPEDIMLLAMDFLAYFCRANHKAIFGFTEEAEQLLANYAWPGNV
;
A
#
# COMPACT_ATOMS: atom_id res chain seq x y z
N MET A 1 27.51 5.28 21.43
CA MET A 1 26.88 6.62 21.52
C MET A 1 27.40 7.46 20.36
N SER A 2 26.50 8.25 19.76
CA SER A 2 26.69 9.12 18.57
C SER A 2 26.71 8.34 17.24
N SER A 3 25.83 8.55 16.26
CA SER A 3 24.81 9.59 16.06
C SER A 3 23.72 9.05 15.12
N ASN A 4 22.48 9.03 15.63
CA ASN A 4 21.28 8.88 14.83
C ASN A 4 20.87 10.27 14.31
N SER A 5 20.27 10.31 13.13
CA SER A 5 19.56 11.44 12.49
C SER A 5 20.37 12.68 12.03
N ASP A 6 20.92 12.61 10.82
CA ASP A 6 20.74 13.70 9.86
C ASP A 6 19.73 13.22 8.81
N ARG A 7 18.43 13.27 9.17
CA ARG A 7 17.37 13.19 8.17
C ARG A 7 17.52 14.44 7.30
N LYS A 8 17.88 14.25 6.03
CA LYS A 8 17.86 15.31 5.00
C LYS A 8 16.58 16.13 5.17
N PHE A 9 16.70 17.40 5.58
CA PHE A 9 15.56 18.30 5.63
C PHE A 9 14.96 18.37 4.23
N ASN A 10 13.65 18.13 4.15
CA ASN A 10 12.96 18.15 2.88
C ASN A 10 13.13 19.54 2.25
N HIS A 11 13.66 19.59 1.03
CA HIS A 11 13.83 20.83 0.29
C HIS A 11 12.44 21.40 -0.03
N LEU A 12 12.17 22.65 0.34
CA LEU A 12 10.87 23.31 0.12
C LEU A 12 11.06 24.44 -0.88
N ASN A 13 10.11 24.57 -1.80
CA ASN A 13 9.93 25.76 -2.62
C ASN A 13 9.03 26.75 -1.88
N VAL A 14 9.59 27.89 -1.49
CA VAL A 14 8.92 28.87 -0.65
C VAL A 14 8.65 30.16 -1.41
N LEU A 15 7.41 30.63 -1.38
CA LEU A 15 7.01 31.95 -1.87
C LEU A 15 6.93 32.92 -0.69
N VAL A 16 7.54 34.09 -0.79
CA VAL A 16 7.49 35.15 0.22
C VAL A 16 6.85 36.38 -0.39
N ILE A 17 5.76 36.87 0.21
CA ILE A 17 4.96 37.98 -0.29
C ILE A 17 4.89 39.02 0.82
N ASP A 18 5.64 40.11 0.65
CA ASP A 18 5.76 41.17 1.65
C ASP A 18 6.18 42.46 0.94
N ASP A 19 5.58 43.61 1.24
CA ASP A 19 5.92 44.88 0.58
C ASP A 19 7.26 45.45 1.10
N GLU A 20 7.68 45.09 2.31
CA GLU A 20 8.92 45.54 2.93
C GLU A 20 10.15 44.75 2.42
N ALA A 21 11.06 45.45 1.73
CA ALA A 21 12.26 44.85 1.16
C ALA A 21 13.19 44.20 2.20
N ASN A 22 13.28 44.75 3.41
CA ASN A 22 14.11 44.21 4.48
C ASN A 22 13.56 42.88 5.01
N ILE A 23 12.24 42.74 5.07
CA ILE A 23 11.59 41.51 5.55
C ILE A 23 11.74 40.40 4.52
N ARG A 24 11.51 40.71 3.24
CA ARG A 24 11.81 39.78 2.13
C ARG A 24 13.25 39.29 2.18
N LYS A 25 14.23 40.19 2.32
CA LYS A 25 15.65 39.81 2.41
C LYS A 25 15.94 38.90 3.61
N THR A 26 15.39 39.23 4.77
CA THR A 26 15.62 38.48 6.01
C THR A 26 15.03 37.06 5.92
N LEU A 27 13.77 36.94 5.46
CA LEU A 27 13.12 35.65 5.25
C LEU A 27 13.87 34.82 4.21
N SER A 28 14.20 35.41 3.05
CA SER A 28 14.95 34.72 2.02
C SER A 28 16.29 34.21 2.52
N TYR A 29 17.03 35.00 3.30
CA TYR A 29 18.30 34.57 3.88
C TYR A 29 18.12 33.41 4.88
N CYS A 30 17.16 33.52 5.80
CA CYS A 30 16.91 32.47 6.79
C CYS A 30 16.49 31.15 6.15
N LEU A 31 15.59 31.21 5.16
CA LEU A 31 15.07 30.04 4.47
C LEU A 31 16.12 29.40 3.54
N ALA A 32 16.92 30.21 2.83
CA ALA A 32 18.01 29.70 2.01
C ALA A 32 19.13 29.05 2.85
N ALA A 33 19.41 29.57 4.05
CA ALA A 33 20.37 28.98 4.98
C ALA A 33 19.95 27.58 5.49
N GLU A 34 18.64 27.31 5.57
CA GLU A 34 18.09 25.98 5.87
C GLU A 34 17.97 25.08 4.61
N GLY A 35 18.43 25.55 3.45
CA GLY A 35 18.49 24.78 2.22
C GLY A 35 17.21 24.77 1.39
N HIS A 36 16.30 25.74 1.58
CA HIS A 36 15.08 25.90 0.80
C HIS A 36 15.27 26.83 -0.41
N THR A 37 14.49 26.63 -1.47
CA THR A 37 14.44 27.56 -2.61
C THR A 37 13.42 28.64 -2.32
N VAL A 38 13.79 29.91 -2.45
CA VAL A 38 12.93 31.04 -2.09
C VAL A 38 12.71 31.97 -3.29
N ILE A 39 11.45 32.32 -3.52
CA ILE A 39 11.05 33.37 -4.45
C ILE A 39 10.33 34.42 -3.63
N ALA A 40 10.77 35.67 -3.73
CA ALA A 40 10.23 36.77 -2.95
C ALA A 40 9.66 37.85 -3.88
N VAL A 41 8.40 38.20 -3.68
CA VAL A 41 7.65 39.19 -4.48
C VAL A 41 7.11 40.27 -3.56
N SER A 42 6.90 41.48 -4.09
CA SER A 42 6.49 42.63 -3.28
C SER A 42 5.01 42.97 -3.38
N ASN A 43 4.25 42.27 -4.23
CA ASN A 43 2.84 42.57 -4.45
C ASN A 43 2.04 41.28 -4.78
N PRO A 44 0.71 41.29 -4.56
CA PRO A 44 -0.18 40.17 -4.87
C PRO A 44 -0.20 39.73 -6.34
N VAL A 45 -0.05 40.65 -7.30
CA VAL A 45 -0.12 40.32 -8.73
C VAL A 45 1.03 39.39 -9.12
N ASP A 46 2.26 39.76 -8.76
CA ASP A 46 3.45 38.95 -8.98
C ASP A 46 3.36 37.61 -8.22
N ALA A 47 2.73 37.59 -7.04
CA ALA A 47 2.53 36.37 -6.27
C ALA A 47 1.67 35.35 -7.01
N VAL A 48 0.56 35.81 -7.62
CA VAL A 48 -0.33 34.95 -8.41
C VAL A 48 0.37 34.52 -9.71
N GLU A 49 1.09 35.41 -10.37
CA GLU A 49 1.85 35.03 -11.58
C GLU A 49 2.90 33.95 -11.29
N GLU A 50 3.67 34.09 -10.21
CA GLU A 50 4.66 33.09 -9.83
C GLU A 50 4.01 31.78 -9.39
N ALA A 51 2.90 31.82 -8.64
CA ALA A 51 2.15 30.63 -8.23
C ALA A 51 1.56 29.84 -9.42
N ARG A 52 1.29 30.52 -10.55
CA ARG A 52 0.87 29.86 -11.79
C ARG A 52 2.03 29.26 -12.58
N ARG A 53 3.22 29.84 -12.48
CA ARG A 53 4.41 29.38 -13.21
C ARG A 53 5.10 28.22 -12.50
N ARG A 54 5.01 28.17 -11.16
CA ARG A 54 5.77 27.23 -10.32
C ARG A 54 4.90 26.75 -9.17
N SER A 55 5.13 25.51 -8.73
CA SER A 55 4.49 24.97 -7.54
C SER A 55 5.29 25.31 -6.29
N PHE A 56 4.59 25.79 -5.25
CA PHE A 56 5.18 26.11 -3.96
C PHE A 56 4.70 25.15 -2.88
N ASP A 57 5.60 24.82 -1.95
CA ASP A 57 5.29 24.01 -0.79
C ASP A 57 4.73 24.86 0.35
N LEU A 58 5.22 26.09 0.44
CA LEU A 58 4.94 27.04 1.51
C LEU A 58 4.87 28.46 0.94
N ALA A 59 3.89 29.23 1.38
CA ALA A 59 3.79 30.65 1.07
C ALA A 59 3.73 31.48 2.36
N PHE A 60 4.62 32.44 2.53
CA PHE A 60 4.53 33.46 3.57
C PHE A 60 3.82 34.69 2.99
N VAL A 61 2.72 35.10 3.60
CA VAL A 61 1.86 36.18 3.11
C VAL A 61 1.75 37.28 4.15
N ASP A 62 2.22 38.48 3.86
CA ASP A 62 1.90 39.65 4.68
C ASP A 62 0.42 40.03 4.51
N LEU A 63 -0.26 40.33 5.62
CA LEU A 63 -1.63 40.83 5.57
C LEU A 63 -1.74 42.24 5.01
N LYS A 64 -0.67 43.03 5.10
CA LYS A 64 -0.66 44.40 4.59
C LYS A 64 0.36 44.51 3.46
N LEU A 65 -0.12 44.57 2.23
CA LEU A 65 0.72 44.68 1.03
C LEU A 65 0.48 46.03 0.38
N GLY A 66 1.10 47.08 0.94
CA GLY A 66 0.80 48.46 0.57
C GLY A 66 -0.66 48.82 0.84
N GLU A 67 -1.43 49.06 -0.23
CA GLU A 67 -2.87 49.36 -0.17
C GLU A 67 -3.77 48.11 -0.27
N GLN A 68 -3.20 46.93 -0.50
CA GLN A 68 -3.94 45.68 -0.71
C GLN A 68 -3.94 44.79 0.55
N ASP A 69 -5.05 44.08 0.78
CA ASP A 69 -5.20 43.14 1.89
C ASP A 69 -4.72 41.74 1.49
N GLY A 70 -3.64 41.27 2.13
CA GLY A 70 -3.10 39.94 1.90
C GLY A 70 -4.03 38.79 2.30
N MET A 71 -5.07 39.04 3.11
CA MET A 71 -6.08 38.02 3.42
C MET A 71 -6.88 37.59 2.18
N GLU A 72 -6.96 38.42 1.14
CA GLU A 72 -7.64 38.08 -0.11
C GLU A 72 -6.81 37.13 -0.98
N LEU A 73 -5.50 37.06 -0.74
CA LEU A 73 -4.58 36.23 -1.52
C LEU A 73 -4.61 34.76 -1.07
N ILE A 74 -5.00 34.48 0.17
CA ILE A 74 -5.01 33.13 0.76
C ILE A 74 -5.87 32.16 -0.07
N PRO A 75 -7.17 32.47 -0.36
CA PRO A 75 -8.00 31.55 -1.14
C PRO A 75 -7.51 31.38 -2.58
N VAL A 76 -6.93 32.42 -3.17
CA VAL A 76 -6.42 32.41 -4.56
C VAL A 76 -5.21 31.48 -4.68
N LEU A 77 -4.26 31.55 -3.74
CA LEU A 77 -3.11 30.65 -3.72
C LEU A 77 -3.53 29.19 -3.49
N LEU A 78 -4.57 28.97 -2.69
CA LEU A 78 -5.10 27.63 -2.41
C LEU A 78 -5.98 27.07 -3.54
N SER A 79 -6.64 27.91 -4.35
CA SER A 79 -7.40 27.45 -5.50
C SER A 79 -6.49 26.96 -6.62
N ASP A 80 -5.37 27.65 -6.85
CA ASP A 80 -4.40 27.28 -7.88
C ASP A 80 -3.52 26.09 -7.42
N SER A 81 -3.34 25.90 -6.12
CA SER A 81 -2.62 24.75 -5.55
C SER A 81 -3.08 24.45 -4.12
N SER A 82 -4.02 23.52 -3.98
CA SER A 82 -4.62 23.13 -2.69
C SER A 82 -3.63 22.50 -1.71
N TRP A 83 -2.47 22.07 -2.19
CA TRP A 83 -1.42 21.50 -1.37
C TRP A 83 -0.60 22.57 -0.64
N THR A 84 -0.44 23.77 -1.23
CA THR A 84 0.37 24.88 -0.68
C THR A 84 -0.03 25.22 0.75
N LYS A 85 0.94 25.27 1.67
CA LYS A 85 0.69 25.70 3.04
C LYS A 85 0.90 27.20 3.13
N VAL A 86 -0.12 27.95 3.57
CA VAL A 86 -0.05 29.41 3.67
C VAL A 86 0.21 29.80 5.11
N VAL A 87 1.25 30.59 5.35
CA VAL A 87 1.59 31.15 6.66
C VAL A 87 1.44 32.65 6.59
N VAL A 88 0.60 33.19 7.45
CA VAL A 88 0.38 34.62 7.48
C VAL A 88 1.42 35.31 8.36
N ILE A 89 2.00 36.39 7.88
CA ILE A 89 2.91 37.27 8.61
C ILE A 89 2.22 38.63 8.77
N THR A 90 2.30 39.29 9.94
CA THR A 90 1.86 40.70 10.03
C THR A 90 2.40 41.43 11.26
N ALA A 91 2.59 42.74 11.15
CA ALA A 91 2.87 43.62 12.30
C ALA A 91 1.62 43.93 13.15
N HIS A 92 0.41 43.82 12.58
CA HIS A 92 -0.85 44.13 13.26
C HIS A 92 -1.51 42.85 13.76
N ALA A 93 -0.78 42.09 14.58
CA ALA A 93 -1.27 40.81 15.05
C ALA A 93 -2.44 40.98 16.02
N SER A 94 -3.62 40.52 15.62
CA SER A 94 -4.80 40.44 16.47
C SER A 94 -5.40 39.04 16.45
N ILE A 95 -6.06 38.65 17.53
CA ILE A 95 -6.80 37.38 17.59
C ILE A 95 -7.83 37.31 16.45
N LYS A 96 -8.49 38.44 16.15
CA LYS A 96 -9.50 38.53 15.08
C LYS A 96 -8.91 38.25 13.70
N SER A 97 -7.77 38.85 13.36
CA SER A 97 -7.09 38.64 12.07
C SER A 97 -6.50 37.23 11.95
N ALA A 98 -5.99 36.66 13.03
CA ALA A 98 -5.49 35.28 13.03
C ALA A 98 -6.63 34.28 12.79
N VAL A 99 -7.77 34.44 13.47
CA VAL A 99 -8.95 33.58 13.28
C VAL A 99 -9.49 33.69 11.85
N GLU A 100 -9.55 34.90 11.29
CA GLU A 100 -10.01 35.12 9.92
C GLU A 100 -9.06 34.49 8.88
N ALA A 101 -7.74 34.62 9.06
CA ALA A 101 -6.76 33.96 8.21
C ALA A 101 -6.92 32.44 8.21
N MET A 102 -7.09 31.83 9.39
CA MET A 102 -7.32 30.38 9.50
C MET A 102 -8.64 29.95 8.83
N ARG A 103 -9.71 30.74 8.97
CA ARG A 103 -10.99 30.49 8.27
C ARG A 103 -10.86 30.48 6.75
N ARG A 104 -9.97 31.32 6.21
CA ARG A 104 -9.68 31.40 4.77
C ARG A 104 -8.70 30.33 4.28
N GLY A 105 -8.22 29.45 5.16
CA GLY A 105 -7.36 28.31 4.81
C GLY A 105 -5.87 28.50 5.11
N ALA A 106 -5.48 29.53 5.86
CA ALA A 106 -4.11 29.62 6.36
C ALA A 106 -3.77 28.41 7.25
N THR A 107 -2.54 27.93 7.13
CA THR A 107 -2.00 26.79 7.89
C THR A 107 -1.44 27.23 9.23
N ASP A 108 -0.79 28.40 9.29
CA ASP A 108 -0.22 28.95 10.52
C ASP A 108 -0.14 30.49 10.44
N TYR A 109 0.22 31.13 11.55
CA TYR A 109 0.23 32.58 11.70
C TYR A 109 1.41 33.04 12.57
N ILE A 110 2.14 34.07 12.13
CA ILE A 110 3.29 34.64 12.84
C ILE A 110 3.23 36.17 12.89
N ALA A 111 3.51 36.74 14.06
CA ALA A 111 3.57 38.19 14.25
C ALA A 111 4.98 38.74 13.96
N LYS A 112 5.04 39.93 13.34
CA LYS A 112 6.27 40.74 13.26
C LYS A 112 6.43 41.54 14.57
N PRO A 113 7.65 41.68 15.13
CA PRO A 113 8.91 41.09 14.66
C PRO A 113 9.01 39.60 14.99
N PHE A 114 9.62 38.83 14.09
CA PHE A 114 9.90 37.41 14.28
C PHE A 114 11.40 37.12 14.31
N THR A 115 11.77 36.00 14.92
CA THR A 115 13.16 35.53 15.02
C THR A 115 13.46 34.47 13.96
N PRO A 116 14.73 34.32 13.54
CA PRO A 116 15.14 33.23 12.65
C PRO A 116 14.74 31.84 13.17
N ASP A 117 14.82 31.62 14.49
CA ASP A 117 14.44 30.36 15.13
C ASP A 117 12.94 30.06 15.01
N GLN A 118 12.08 31.08 15.07
CA GLN A 118 10.64 30.91 14.84
C GLN A 118 10.35 30.49 13.40
N ILE A 119 11.02 31.09 12.41
CA ILE A 119 10.88 30.70 11.00
C ILE A 119 11.35 29.26 10.80
N LYS A 120 12.49 28.88 11.39
CA LYS A 120 13.04 27.53 11.33
C LYS A 120 12.12 26.48 11.96
N LEU A 121 11.55 26.77 13.13
CA LEU A 121 10.61 25.86 13.79
C LEU A 121 9.36 25.67 12.93
N LEU A 122 8.87 26.76 12.35
CA LEU A 122 7.67 26.75 11.51
C LEU A 122 7.91 25.96 10.22
N THR A 123 9.00 26.22 9.50
CA THR A 123 9.31 25.50 8.26
C THR A 123 9.54 24.01 8.49
N ARG A 124 10.17 23.62 9.62
CA ARG A 124 10.29 22.21 10.01
C ARG A 124 8.94 21.56 10.26
N ARG A 125 8.03 22.24 10.95
CA ARG A 125 6.66 21.74 11.18
C ARG A 125 5.92 21.54 9.87
N ILE A 126 5.97 22.53 8.98
CA ILE A 126 5.34 22.46 7.66
C ILE A 126 5.96 21.35 6.80
N GLY A 127 7.29 21.23 6.78
CA GLY A 127 7.99 20.16 6.09
C GLY A 127 7.57 18.77 6.58
N ARG A 128 7.39 18.61 7.90
CA ARG A 128 6.90 17.35 8.47
C ARG A 128 5.44 17.05 8.08
N ILE A 129 4.57 18.05 8.06
CA ILE A 129 3.19 17.90 7.58
C ILE A 129 3.19 17.45 6.12
N ARG A 130 4.05 18.04 5.28
CA ARG A 130 4.19 17.65 3.87
C ARG A 130 4.69 16.22 3.70
N GLU A 131 5.72 15.82 4.43
CA GLU A 131 6.20 14.43 4.42
C GLU A 131 5.07 13.45 4.73
N LEU A 132 4.28 13.72 5.77
CA LEU A 132 3.16 12.86 6.17
C LEU A 132 2.04 12.86 5.13
N GLU A 133 1.72 14.00 4.53
CA GLU A 133 0.72 14.09 3.46
C GLU A 133 1.16 13.33 2.20
N THR A 134 2.45 13.42 1.83
CA THR A 134 3.03 12.66 0.71
C THR A 134 3.07 11.16 1.02
N GLU A 135 3.43 10.77 2.24
CA GLU A 135 3.41 9.37 2.67
C GLU A 135 1.98 8.80 2.67
N ILE A 136 0.99 9.55 3.16
CA ILE A 136 -0.43 9.19 3.09
C ILE A 136 -0.90 9.11 1.64
N ALA A 137 -0.51 10.05 0.78
CA ALA A 137 -0.86 10.04 -0.63
C ALA A 137 -0.26 8.81 -1.33
N ALA A 138 1.01 8.49 -1.07
CA ALA A 138 1.68 7.30 -1.61
C ALA A 138 1.03 6.00 -1.13
N LEU A 139 0.72 5.89 0.17
CA LEU A 139 0.00 4.74 0.73
C LEU A 139 -1.41 4.61 0.14
N LYS A 140 -2.14 5.72 -0.03
CA LYS A 140 -3.45 5.74 -0.68
C LYS A 140 -3.35 5.39 -2.16
N GLU A 141 -2.30 5.84 -2.85
CA GLU A 141 -2.04 5.50 -4.24
C GLU A 141 -1.69 4.03 -4.39
N ASP A 142 -0.89 3.46 -3.48
CA ASP A 142 -0.62 2.01 -3.42
C ASP A 142 -1.89 1.21 -3.11
N MET A 143 -2.77 1.69 -2.23
CA MET A 143 -4.09 1.09 -2.02
C MET A 143 -5.05 1.26 -3.22
N GLN A 144 -4.87 2.30 -4.05
CA GLN A 144 -5.61 2.50 -5.31
C GLN A 144 -5.01 1.75 -6.50
N ARG A 145 -3.73 1.35 -6.41
CA ARG A 145 -3.05 0.45 -7.36
C ARG A 145 -3.41 -1.00 -7.14
N LEU A 146 -3.95 -1.35 -5.97
CA LEU A 146 -4.56 -2.65 -5.76
C LEU A 146 -5.82 -2.75 -6.65
N GLY A 147 -5.87 -3.72 -7.56
CA GLY A 147 -7.04 -3.95 -8.42
C GLY A 147 -8.30 -4.31 -7.62
N PRO A 148 -9.51 -4.27 -8.21
CA PRO A 148 -10.74 -4.74 -7.57
C PRO A 148 -10.60 -6.15 -6.99
N GLU A 149 -9.83 -6.99 -7.68
CA GLU A 149 -9.46 -8.34 -7.25
C GLU A 149 -8.91 -8.33 -5.82
N GLU A 150 -8.12 -7.34 -5.41
CA GLU A 150 -7.47 -7.32 -4.10
C GLU A 150 -8.37 -6.81 -2.95
N ARG A 151 -9.61 -6.40 -3.24
CA ARG A 151 -10.59 -6.00 -2.22
C ARG A 151 -11.47 -7.18 -1.82
N LEU A 152 -11.28 -7.65 -0.59
CA LEU A 152 -12.14 -8.69 -0.01
C LEU A 152 -13.43 -8.08 0.56
N GLN A 153 -14.39 -7.80 -0.31
CA GLN A 153 -15.74 -7.35 0.04
C GLN A 153 -16.79 -8.37 -0.41
N SER A 154 -17.82 -8.57 0.42
CA SER A 154 -18.92 -9.48 0.10
C SER A 154 -20.19 -9.12 0.88
N LEU A 155 -21.31 -9.18 0.18
CA LEU A 155 -22.67 -9.10 0.70
C LEU A 155 -23.23 -10.48 1.05
N SER A 156 -22.63 -11.55 0.53
CA SER A 156 -23.06 -12.93 0.81
C SER A 156 -22.77 -13.33 2.27
N ALA A 157 -23.82 -13.74 2.99
CA ALA A 157 -23.70 -14.22 4.37
C ALA A 157 -22.75 -15.43 4.51
N GLY A 158 -22.68 -16.29 3.48
CA GLY A 158 -21.76 -17.43 3.47
C GLY A 158 -20.30 -16.97 3.46
N MET A 159 -19.98 -16.03 2.59
CA MET A 159 -18.64 -15.45 2.49
C MET A 159 -18.27 -14.65 3.75
N GLN A 160 -19.21 -13.89 4.32
CA GLN A 160 -18.99 -13.13 5.56
C GLN A 160 -18.61 -14.05 6.73
N ARG A 161 -19.26 -15.21 6.89
CA ARG A 161 -18.88 -16.21 7.90
C ARG A 161 -17.46 -16.75 7.70
N ILE A 162 -17.05 -16.95 6.45
CA ILE A 162 -15.69 -17.41 6.12
C ILE A 162 -14.69 -16.30 6.48
N VAL A 163 -14.98 -15.04 6.14
CA VAL A 163 -14.18 -13.87 6.51
C VAL A 163 -14.03 -13.75 8.03
N GLU A 164 -15.11 -13.90 8.78
CA GLU A 164 -15.07 -13.88 10.25
C GLU A 164 -14.21 -15.00 10.83
N THR A 165 -14.35 -16.22 10.31
CA THR A 165 -13.56 -17.38 10.72
C THR A 165 -12.08 -17.14 10.43
N ALA A 166 -11.77 -16.61 9.25
CA ALA A 166 -10.42 -16.25 8.84
C ALA A 166 -9.80 -15.17 9.73
N ARG A 167 -10.57 -14.13 10.09
CA ARG A 167 -10.13 -13.09 11.04
C ARG A 167 -9.83 -13.66 12.42
N LYS A 168 -10.64 -14.59 12.91
CA LYS A 168 -10.39 -15.27 14.20
C LYS A 168 -9.14 -16.15 14.15
N ALA A 169 -8.87 -16.79 13.01
CA ALA A 169 -7.69 -17.64 12.80
C ALA A 169 -6.40 -16.84 12.51
N ALA A 170 -6.53 -15.61 12.00
CA ALA A 170 -5.40 -14.79 11.55
C ALA A 170 -4.34 -14.49 12.63
N PRO A 171 -4.66 -14.28 13.91
CA PRO A 171 -3.63 -14.07 14.95
C PRO A 171 -2.80 -15.33 15.28
N SER A 172 -3.28 -16.53 14.92
CA SER A 172 -2.58 -17.79 15.20
C SER A 172 -1.54 -18.14 14.12
N ASP A 173 -0.55 -18.97 14.47
CA ASP A 173 0.40 -19.56 13.50
C ASP A 173 -0.14 -20.85 12.83
N ALA A 174 -1.40 -21.22 13.08
CA ALA A 174 -2.02 -22.38 12.45
C ALA A 174 -2.06 -22.22 10.93
N ILE A 175 -1.84 -23.33 10.22
CA ILE A 175 -1.93 -23.39 8.76
C ILE A 175 -3.40 -23.24 8.36
N ILE A 176 -3.64 -22.32 7.42
CA ILE A 176 -4.96 -22.13 6.81
C ILE A 176 -4.92 -22.71 5.40
N LEU A 177 -5.83 -23.64 5.12
CA LEU A 177 -6.05 -24.23 3.81
C LEU A 177 -7.29 -23.60 3.16
N LEU A 178 -7.08 -22.87 2.07
CA LEU A 178 -8.12 -22.25 1.26
C LEU A 178 -8.50 -23.21 0.13
N GLN A 179 -9.75 -23.63 0.11
CA GLN A 179 -10.30 -24.49 -0.93
C GLN A 179 -11.34 -23.74 -1.75
N GLY A 180 -11.43 -24.03 -3.04
CA GLY A 180 -12.46 -23.43 -3.90
C GLY A 180 -11.99 -23.36 -5.35
N GLU A 181 -12.94 -23.21 -6.27
CA GLU A 181 -12.68 -23.19 -7.71
C GLU A 181 -11.66 -22.11 -8.11
N SER A 182 -11.09 -22.25 -9.32
CA SER A 182 -10.23 -21.19 -9.85
C SER A 182 -11.01 -19.87 -9.98
N GLY A 183 -10.35 -18.74 -9.73
CA GLY A 183 -10.98 -17.42 -9.80
C GLY A 183 -11.92 -17.06 -8.64
N THR A 184 -12.03 -17.85 -7.56
CA THR A 184 -12.92 -17.48 -6.43
C THR A 184 -12.36 -16.39 -5.51
N GLY A 185 -11.09 -16.01 -5.67
CA GLY A 185 -10.40 -15.01 -4.84
C GLY A 185 -9.54 -15.58 -3.71
N LYS A 186 -9.08 -16.84 -3.80
CA LYS A 186 -8.23 -17.46 -2.76
C LYS A 186 -6.95 -16.68 -2.47
N SER A 187 -6.27 -16.16 -3.48
CA SER A 187 -5.02 -15.40 -3.33
C SER A 187 -5.25 -14.06 -2.60
N VAL A 188 -6.39 -13.42 -2.86
CA VAL A 188 -6.87 -12.20 -2.18
C VAL A 188 -7.16 -12.49 -0.72
N PHE A 189 -7.84 -13.61 -0.48
CA PHE A 189 -8.16 -14.10 0.85
C PHE A 189 -6.90 -14.39 1.68
N ALA A 190 -5.88 -15.02 1.07
CA ALA A 190 -4.59 -15.25 1.71
C ALA A 190 -3.87 -13.94 2.09
N ARG A 191 -3.88 -12.94 1.20
CA ARG A 191 -3.34 -11.61 1.50
C ARG A 191 -4.08 -10.95 2.65
N ALA A 192 -5.41 -11.02 2.66
CA ALA A 192 -6.21 -10.46 3.74
C ALA A 192 -5.90 -11.12 5.10
N ILE A 193 -5.81 -12.45 5.14
CA ILE A 193 -5.40 -13.20 6.34
C ILE A 193 -4.03 -12.74 6.85
N HIS A 194 -3.05 -12.57 5.96
CA HIS A 194 -1.73 -12.07 6.33
C HIS A 194 -1.80 -10.68 6.97
N HIS A 195 -2.57 -9.76 6.38
CA HIS A 195 -2.76 -8.40 6.92
C HIS A 195 -3.52 -8.37 8.26
N TRP A 196 -4.37 -9.36 8.55
CA TRP A 196 -5.05 -9.50 9.84
C TRP A 196 -4.21 -10.22 10.90
N SER A 197 -3.02 -10.70 10.55
CA SER A 197 -2.17 -11.48 11.44
C SER A 197 -1.21 -10.64 12.27
N SER A 198 -0.58 -11.26 13.28
CA SER A 198 0.56 -10.68 14.02
C SER A 198 1.79 -10.42 13.12
N ARG A 199 1.83 -11.01 11.93
CA ARG A 199 2.90 -10.90 10.94
C ARG A 199 2.59 -9.89 9.82
N ALA A 200 1.55 -9.06 9.95
CA ALA A 200 1.13 -8.12 8.90
C ALA A 200 2.20 -7.12 8.43
N ALA A 201 3.16 -6.76 9.30
CA ALA A 201 4.29 -5.89 8.96
C ALA A 201 5.52 -6.66 8.43
N LYS A 202 5.43 -7.99 8.29
CA LYS A 202 6.49 -8.89 7.83
C LYS A 202 6.25 -9.25 6.35
N PRO A 203 7.26 -9.73 5.62
CA PRO A 203 7.09 -10.09 4.22
C PRO A 203 6.04 -11.21 4.05
N MET A 204 5.35 -11.18 2.90
CA MET A 204 4.56 -12.29 2.40
C MET A 204 5.12 -12.73 1.05
N ALA A 205 5.48 -14.00 0.92
CA ALA A 205 5.95 -14.59 -0.32
C ALA A 205 4.83 -15.44 -0.93
N VAL A 206 4.68 -15.39 -2.25
CA VAL A 206 3.72 -16.21 -2.99
C VAL A 206 4.49 -17.17 -3.88
N VAL A 207 4.10 -18.44 -3.87
CA VAL A 207 4.62 -19.48 -4.74
C VAL A 207 3.46 -20.19 -5.41
N ALA A 208 3.42 -20.10 -6.74
CA ALA A 208 2.47 -20.84 -7.56
C ALA A 208 3.05 -22.23 -7.84
N CYS A 209 2.39 -23.27 -7.32
CA CYS A 209 2.79 -24.66 -7.54
C CYS A 209 2.50 -25.27 -8.94
N PRO A 210 1.60 -24.75 -9.81
CA PRO A 210 1.02 -25.55 -10.91
C PRO A 210 1.66 -25.39 -12.31
N ALA A 211 2.78 -24.68 -12.50
CA ALA A 211 3.26 -24.38 -13.87
C ALA A 211 4.77 -24.57 -14.11
N VAL A 212 5.48 -25.17 -13.16
CA VAL A 212 6.95 -25.13 -13.13
C VAL A 212 7.52 -26.55 -12.98
N PRO A 213 8.59 -26.91 -13.71
CA PRO A 213 9.32 -28.15 -13.48
C PRO A 213 9.65 -28.36 -11.99
N PRO A 214 9.60 -29.60 -11.47
CA PRO A 214 9.81 -29.87 -10.04
C PRO A 214 11.07 -29.22 -9.48
N ASP A 215 12.20 -29.31 -10.19
CA ASP A 215 13.48 -28.74 -9.77
C ASP A 215 13.43 -27.21 -9.60
N LEU A 216 12.69 -26.54 -10.48
CA LEU A 216 12.52 -25.09 -10.42
C LEU A 216 11.58 -24.68 -9.29
N LEU A 217 10.52 -25.46 -9.00
CA LEU A 217 9.66 -25.24 -7.84
C LEU A 217 10.41 -25.47 -6.52
N GLU A 218 11.22 -26.54 -6.43
CA GLU A 218 12.04 -26.80 -5.25
C GLU A 218 13.09 -25.68 -5.07
N SER A 219 13.73 -25.25 -6.16
CA SER A 219 14.64 -24.11 -6.17
C SER A 219 13.95 -22.81 -5.74
N GLU A 220 12.71 -22.55 -6.17
CA GLU A 220 11.98 -21.36 -5.77
C GLU A 220 11.65 -21.40 -4.27
N LEU A 221 11.13 -22.51 -3.75
CA LEU A 221 10.77 -22.66 -2.34
C LEU A 221 11.99 -22.64 -1.42
N PHE A 222 12.91 -23.57 -1.64
CA PHE A 222 14.00 -23.90 -0.71
C PHE A 222 15.31 -23.20 -1.06
N GLY A 223 15.48 -22.73 -2.30
CA GLY A 223 16.73 -22.16 -2.80
C GLY A 223 17.69 -23.21 -3.35
N HIS A 224 18.73 -22.77 -4.04
CA HIS A 224 19.78 -23.63 -4.60
C HIS A 224 21.17 -22.98 -4.50
N VAL A 225 22.21 -23.78 -4.33
CA VAL A 225 23.60 -23.32 -4.50
C VAL A 225 24.01 -23.33 -5.96
N LYS A 226 25.01 -22.53 -6.33
CA LYS A 226 25.59 -22.55 -7.68
C LYS A 226 25.98 -23.98 -8.08
N GLY A 227 25.53 -24.39 -9.27
CA GLY A 227 25.82 -25.71 -9.83
C GLY A 227 24.87 -26.84 -9.39
N ALA A 228 23.81 -26.55 -8.63
CA ALA A 228 22.86 -27.57 -8.17
C ALA A 228 22.08 -28.27 -9.30
N PHE A 229 21.84 -27.58 -10.42
CA PHE A 229 21.20 -28.12 -11.63
C PHE A 229 21.65 -27.34 -12.87
N THR A 230 21.33 -27.85 -14.07
CA THR A 230 21.59 -27.15 -15.34
C THR A 230 20.84 -25.81 -15.39
N GLY A 231 21.58 -24.71 -15.27
CA GLY A 231 21.03 -23.34 -15.19
C GLY A 231 21.23 -22.64 -13.85
N ALA A 232 21.75 -23.35 -12.82
CA ALA A 232 22.11 -22.78 -11.52
C ALA A 232 23.42 -21.98 -11.58
N VAL A 233 23.41 -20.85 -12.30
CA VAL A 233 24.62 -20.02 -12.55
C VAL A 233 25.09 -19.28 -11.30
N ARG A 234 24.19 -19.03 -10.34
CA ARG A 234 24.46 -18.32 -9.09
C ARG A 234 23.68 -18.95 -7.94
N ASP A 235 24.07 -18.59 -6.73
CA ASP A 235 23.32 -18.92 -5.52
C ASP A 235 21.96 -18.20 -5.49
N TYR A 236 20.92 -18.94 -5.14
CA TYR A 236 19.59 -18.40 -4.85
C TYR A 236 19.09 -18.85 -3.46
N PRO A 237 18.75 -17.94 -2.54
CA PRO A 237 18.40 -18.28 -1.17
C PRO A 237 17.01 -18.94 -1.00
N GLY A 238 16.11 -18.82 -1.97
CA GLY A 238 14.75 -19.36 -1.90
C GLY A 238 13.74 -18.43 -1.22
N ARG A 239 12.46 -18.72 -1.40
CA ARG A 239 11.33 -17.95 -0.85
C ARG A 239 11.18 -18.12 0.66
N ILE A 240 11.48 -19.31 1.18
CA ILE A 240 11.46 -19.57 2.63
C ILE A 240 12.44 -18.62 3.35
N ALA A 241 13.70 -18.55 2.88
CA ALA A 241 14.71 -17.65 3.45
C ALA A 241 14.34 -16.17 3.30
N ALA A 242 13.80 -15.78 2.13
CA ALA A 242 13.40 -14.41 1.86
C ALA A 242 12.19 -13.94 2.69
N CYS A 243 11.42 -14.88 3.25
CA CYS A 243 10.20 -14.62 3.99
C CYS A 243 10.33 -14.90 5.49
N GLU A 244 11.55 -14.89 6.03
CA GLU A 244 11.81 -15.16 7.44
C GLU A 244 10.98 -14.26 8.37
N GLY A 245 10.32 -14.88 9.35
CA GLY A 245 9.39 -14.22 10.27
C GLY A 245 8.04 -13.83 9.64
N GLY A 246 7.84 -14.09 8.34
CA GLY A 246 6.70 -13.67 7.54
C GLY A 246 5.69 -14.78 7.25
N THR A 247 5.08 -14.72 6.06
CA THR A 247 4.05 -15.69 5.60
C THR A 247 4.35 -16.20 4.19
N LEU A 248 4.40 -17.51 4.04
CA LEU A 248 4.48 -18.18 2.74
C LEU A 248 3.09 -18.61 2.29
N PHE A 249 2.65 -18.08 1.15
CA PHE A 249 1.43 -18.50 0.49
C PHE A 249 1.74 -19.46 -0.66
N LEU A 250 1.22 -20.68 -0.54
CA LEU A 250 1.36 -21.75 -1.53
C LEU A 250 0.07 -21.86 -2.34
N ASP A 251 0.08 -21.36 -3.57
CA ASP A 251 -1.08 -21.43 -4.46
C ASP A 251 -1.07 -22.71 -5.30
N GLU A 252 -2.25 -23.27 -5.53
CA GLU A 252 -2.50 -24.58 -6.16
C GLU A 252 -1.64 -25.74 -5.62
N ILE A 253 -1.56 -25.87 -4.29
CA ILE A 253 -0.75 -26.90 -3.61
C ILE A 253 -1.07 -28.33 -4.07
N GLY A 254 -2.29 -28.58 -4.55
CA GLY A 254 -2.75 -29.90 -5.00
C GLY A 254 -2.06 -30.45 -6.26
N ASP A 255 -1.35 -29.60 -7.02
CA ASP A 255 -0.59 -30.01 -8.21
C ASP A 255 0.93 -30.04 -7.97
N MET A 256 1.38 -29.85 -6.73
CA MET A 256 2.79 -29.98 -6.33
C MET A 256 3.31 -31.41 -6.58
N ALA A 257 4.52 -31.54 -7.13
CA ALA A 257 5.13 -32.86 -7.34
C ALA A 257 5.50 -33.56 -6.02
N SER A 258 5.43 -34.90 -6.00
CA SER A 258 5.61 -35.72 -4.79
C SER A 258 6.97 -35.54 -4.09
N SER A 259 8.04 -35.22 -4.83
CA SER A 259 9.37 -34.92 -4.26
C SER A 259 9.34 -33.67 -3.41
N VAL A 260 8.70 -32.60 -3.92
CA VAL A 260 8.53 -31.32 -3.23
C VAL A 260 7.61 -31.48 -2.03
N GLN A 261 6.54 -32.27 -2.14
CA GLN A 261 5.63 -32.56 -1.03
C GLN A 261 6.37 -33.17 0.17
N ALA A 262 7.31 -34.08 -0.07
CA ALA A 262 8.12 -34.70 0.98
C ALA A 262 9.03 -33.70 1.71
N LYS A 263 9.65 -32.77 0.96
CA LYS A 263 10.49 -31.70 1.54
C LYS A 263 9.65 -30.68 2.31
N LEU A 264 8.49 -30.30 1.75
CA LEU A 264 7.57 -29.38 2.41
C LEU A 264 7.05 -29.96 3.73
N LEU A 265 6.74 -31.25 3.77
CA LEU A 265 6.33 -31.93 4.99
C LEU A 265 7.38 -31.83 6.10
N ARG A 266 8.65 -32.11 5.78
CA ARG A 266 9.77 -31.97 6.73
C ARG A 266 9.87 -30.53 7.23
N PHE A 267 9.78 -29.56 6.32
CA PHE A 267 9.79 -28.15 6.69
C PHE A 267 8.64 -27.76 7.63
N ILE A 268 7.41 -28.24 7.38
CA ILE A 268 6.27 -27.98 8.26
C ILE A 268 6.47 -28.57 9.65
N GLN A 269 7.06 -29.76 9.75
CA GLN A 269 7.25 -30.49 11.01
C GLN A 269 8.41 -29.92 11.83
N ASP A 270 9.57 -29.74 11.20
CA ASP A 270 10.83 -29.47 11.90
C ASP A 270 11.26 -28.00 11.83
N LYS A 271 10.58 -27.18 10.99
CA LYS A 271 11.01 -25.82 10.62
C LYS A 271 12.40 -25.77 10.00
N GLU A 272 12.86 -26.91 9.49
CA GLU A 272 14.17 -27.13 8.89
C GLU A 272 14.02 -27.44 7.39
N TYR A 273 14.96 -26.93 6.59
CA TYR A 273 15.03 -27.17 5.16
C TYR A 273 16.46 -27.13 4.63
N GLU A 274 16.67 -27.70 3.46
CA GLU A 274 17.96 -27.74 2.76
C GLU A 274 17.81 -27.12 1.37
N ARG A 275 18.82 -26.38 0.91
CA ARG A 275 18.89 -25.88 -0.47
C ARG A 275 19.27 -27.01 -1.42
N LEU A 276 18.84 -26.92 -2.67
CA LEU A 276 19.26 -27.88 -3.69
C LEU A 276 20.78 -27.80 -3.87
N GLY A 277 21.43 -28.96 -3.89
CA GLY A 277 22.89 -29.08 -3.98
C GLY A 277 23.64 -28.81 -2.68
N GLU A 278 22.95 -28.62 -1.56
CA GLU A 278 23.53 -28.35 -0.23
C GLU A 278 22.94 -29.34 0.80
N SER A 279 23.77 -29.97 1.63
CA SER A 279 23.33 -30.84 2.73
C SER A 279 23.27 -30.13 4.09
N THR A 280 23.41 -28.81 4.09
CA THR A 280 23.38 -27.99 5.30
C THR A 280 21.93 -27.67 5.64
N SER A 281 21.45 -28.21 6.77
CA SER A 281 20.12 -27.88 7.31
C SER A 281 20.07 -26.41 7.75
N ARG A 282 18.97 -25.74 7.41
CA ARG A 282 18.67 -24.33 7.72
C ARG A 282 17.31 -24.25 8.42
N LYS A 283 17.17 -23.30 9.35
CA LYS A 283 15.90 -23.04 10.06
C LYS A 283 15.23 -21.79 9.54
N ALA A 284 13.90 -21.81 9.47
CA ALA A 284 13.09 -20.65 9.16
C ALA A 284 11.77 -20.65 9.93
N ASP A 285 11.44 -19.54 10.60
CA ASP A 285 10.12 -19.33 11.20
C ASP A 285 9.20 -18.59 10.24
N ILE A 286 8.40 -19.36 9.49
CA ILE A 286 7.37 -18.80 8.62
C ILE A 286 6.01 -19.43 8.92
N ARG A 287 4.97 -18.61 8.77
CA ARG A 287 3.58 -19.07 8.71
C ARG A 287 3.25 -19.54 7.30
N ILE A 288 2.44 -20.60 7.19
CA ILE A 288 1.99 -21.12 5.89
C ILE A 288 0.49 -20.87 5.71
N ILE A 289 0.13 -20.37 4.53
CA ILE A 289 -1.24 -20.37 4.00
C ILE A 289 -1.18 -21.17 2.69
N ALA A 290 -2.08 -22.13 2.50
CA ALA A 290 -2.14 -22.93 1.28
C ALA A 290 -3.47 -22.72 0.57
N ALA A 291 -3.47 -22.78 -0.76
CA ALA A 291 -4.68 -22.74 -1.56
C ALA A 291 -4.71 -23.87 -2.59
N THR A 292 -5.91 -24.36 -2.91
CA THR A 292 -6.12 -25.38 -3.94
C THR A 292 -7.49 -25.25 -4.58
N ASN A 293 -7.55 -25.51 -5.89
CA ASN A 293 -8.80 -25.75 -6.62
C ASN A 293 -9.15 -27.24 -6.71
N ALA A 294 -8.21 -28.11 -6.36
CA ALA A 294 -8.36 -29.55 -6.43
C ALA A 294 -8.91 -30.12 -5.12
N ASP A 295 -9.70 -31.18 -5.26
CA ASP A 295 -10.13 -32.03 -4.16
C ASP A 295 -8.94 -32.86 -3.67
N LEU A 296 -8.34 -32.43 -2.55
CA LEU A 296 -7.14 -33.08 -2.00
C LEU A 296 -7.41 -34.49 -1.50
N GLU A 297 -8.59 -34.77 -0.96
CA GLU A 297 -8.97 -36.12 -0.51
C GLU A 297 -8.95 -37.10 -1.70
N LYS A 298 -9.53 -36.69 -2.84
CA LYS A 298 -9.46 -37.49 -4.08
C LYS A 298 -8.04 -37.61 -4.62
N ARG A 299 -7.19 -36.60 -4.44
CA ARG A 299 -5.77 -36.65 -4.87
C ARG A 299 -4.97 -37.61 -3.99
N VAL A 300 -5.24 -37.65 -2.69
CA VAL A 300 -4.68 -38.62 -1.74
C VAL A 300 -5.10 -40.04 -2.11
N ALA A 301 -6.39 -40.28 -2.34
CA ALA A 301 -6.91 -41.59 -2.75
C ALA A 301 -6.29 -42.11 -4.08
N LYS A 302 -5.85 -41.19 -4.94
CA LYS A 302 -5.17 -41.49 -6.22
C LYS A 302 -3.64 -41.55 -6.12
N GLY A 303 -3.07 -41.41 -4.93
CA GLY A 303 -1.61 -41.40 -4.71
C GLY A 303 -0.89 -40.19 -5.32
N ARG A 304 -1.61 -39.12 -5.67
CA ARG A 304 -1.05 -37.88 -6.26
C ARG A 304 -0.72 -36.83 -5.21
N PHE A 305 -1.22 -36.99 -4.00
CA PHE A 305 -0.93 -36.13 -2.87
C PHE A 305 -0.67 -36.99 -1.64
N ARG A 306 0.33 -36.63 -0.83
CA ARG A 306 0.65 -37.41 0.36
C ARG A 306 -0.38 -37.16 1.46
N GLU A 307 -0.83 -38.26 2.07
CA GLU A 307 -1.79 -38.24 3.17
C GLU A 307 -1.27 -37.50 4.39
N ASP A 308 0.01 -37.73 4.76
CA ASP A 308 0.67 -37.07 5.89
C ASP A 308 0.76 -35.54 5.73
N LEU A 309 1.06 -35.06 4.52
CA LEU A 309 1.06 -33.64 4.20
C LEU A 309 -0.35 -33.05 4.24
N PHE A 310 -1.35 -33.77 3.72
CA PHE A 310 -2.75 -33.32 3.76
C PHE A 310 -3.20 -33.05 5.19
N TYR A 311 -2.96 -33.98 6.12
CA TYR A 311 -3.33 -33.79 7.52
C TYR A 311 -2.57 -32.65 8.21
N ARG A 312 -1.33 -32.38 7.81
CA ARG A 312 -0.57 -31.23 8.33
C ARG A 312 -1.04 -29.88 7.78
N LEU A 313 -1.58 -29.84 6.56
CA LEU A 313 -2.14 -28.63 5.96
C LEU A 313 -3.58 -28.37 6.41
N ASN A 314 -4.37 -29.42 6.58
CA ASN A 314 -5.80 -29.36 6.90
C ASN A 314 -6.07 -29.10 8.39
N VAL A 315 -5.48 -28.04 8.94
CA VAL A 315 -5.69 -27.61 10.35
C VAL A 315 -6.90 -26.69 10.44
N ILE A 316 -6.91 -25.62 9.65
CA ILE A 316 -8.06 -24.73 9.49
C ILE A 316 -8.41 -24.69 8.00
N SER A 317 -9.49 -25.36 7.61
CA SER A 317 -9.97 -25.33 6.22
C SER A 317 -11.07 -24.30 6.02
N LEU A 318 -10.94 -23.50 4.98
CA LEU A 318 -11.92 -22.50 4.56
C LEU A 318 -12.28 -22.75 3.09
N ILE A 319 -13.55 -23.06 2.84
CA ILE A 319 -14.07 -23.34 1.50
C ILE A 319 -14.69 -22.07 0.94
N VAL A 320 -14.01 -21.41 0.00
CA VAL A 320 -14.47 -20.20 -0.68
C VAL A 320 -15.53 -20.58 -1.72
N PRO A 321 -16.78 -20.07 -1.60
CA PRO A 321 -17.85 -20.42 -2.50
C PRO A 321 -17.60 -19.84 -3.91
N PRO A 322 -17.99 -20.56 -4.98
CA PRO A 322 -17.97 -20.03 -6.33
C PRO A 322 -18.98 -18.88 -6.48
N LEU A 323 -18.77 -18.01 -7.49
CA LEU A 323 -19.56 -16.79 -7.71
C LEU A 323 -21.06 -17.09 -7.87
N ARG A 324 -21.42 -18.21 -8.51
CA ARG A 324 -22.81 -18.69 -8.63
C ARG A 324 -23.51 -19.02 -7.30
N GLN A 325 -22.77 -19.18 -6.21
CA GLN A 325 -23.33 -19.39 -4.86
C GLN A 325 -23.34 -18.10 -4.02
N ARG A 326 -22.95 -16.96 -4.61
CA ARG A 326 -22.94 -15.64 -4.00
C ARG A 326 -23.45 -14.57 -4.98
N PRO A 327 -24.68 -14.72 -5.50
CA PRO A 327 -25.23 -13.81 -6.50
C PRO A 327 -25.29 -12.35 -6.01
N GLU A 328 -25.37 -12.14 -4.68
CA GLU A 328 -25.37 -10.82 -4.06
C GLU A 328 -24.06 -10.05 -4.31
N ASP A 329 -22.95 -10.76 -4.58
CA ASP A 329 -21.65 -10.14 -4.83
C ASP A 329 -21.46 -9.75 -6.29
N ILE A 330 -22.25 -10.30 -7.22
CA ILE A 330 -22.03 -10.13 -8.67
C ILE A 330 -22.08 -8.66 -9.06
N MET A 331 -23.12 -7.94 -8.63
CA MET A 331 -23.28 -6.53 -9.03
C MET A 331 -22.22 -5.64 -8.39
N LEU A 332 -21.87 -5.91 -7.13
CA LEU A 332 -20.81 -5.19 -6.43
C LEU A 332 -19.47 -5.33 -7.17
N LEU A 333 -19.09 -6.56 -7.52
CA LEU A 333 -17.88 -6.84 -8.26
C LEU A 333 -17.91 -6.23 -9.66
N ALA A 334 -19.04 -6.35 -10.37
CA ALA A 334 -19.19 -5.82 -11.73
C ALA A 334 -19.02 -4.29 -11.76
N MET A 335 -19.61 -3.56 -10.80
CA MET A 335 -19.47 -2.11 -10.70
C MET A 335 -18.04 -1.69 -10.34
N ASP A 336 -17.38 -2.43 -9.44
CA ASP A 336 -15.98 -2.18 -9.09
C ASP A 336 -15.04 -2.40 -10.29
N PHE A 337 -15.22 -3.49 -11.04
CA PHE A 337 -14.48 -3.73 -12.28
C PHE A 337 -14.77 -2.69 -13.35
N LEU A 338 -16.04 -2.27 -13.51
CA LEU A 338 -16.40 -1.22 -14.44
C LEU A 338 -15.65 0.08 -14.13
N ALA A 339 -15.67 0.51 -12.87
CA ALA A 339 -14.98 1.72 -12.43
C ALA A 339 -13.46 1.62 -12.66
N TYR A 340 -12.86 0.48 -12.31
CA TYR A 340 -11.43 0.23 -12.51
C TYR A 340 -11.04 0.28 -13.99
N PHE A 341 -11.72 -0.47 -14.85
CA PHE A 341 -11.41 -0.52 -16.28
C PHE A 341 -11.75 0.80 -17.00
N CYS A 342 -12.78 1.53 -16.57
CA CYS A 342 -13.06 2.87 -17.09
C CYS A 342 -11.91 3.83 -16.82
N ARG A 343 -11.38 3.82 -15.59
CA ARG A 343 -10.21 4.64 -15.22
C ARG A 343 -8.97 4.23 -16.01
N ALA A 344 -8.70 2.93 -16.11
CA ALA A 344 -7.53 2.40 -16.82
C ALA A 344 -7.56 2.67 -18.34
N ASN A 345 -8.76 2.72 -18.93
CA ASN A 345 -8.95 2.91 -20.38
C ASN A 345 -9.44 4.31 -20.75
N HIS A 346 -9.47 5.26 -19.81
CA HIS A 346 -9.97 6.63 -20.02
C HIS A 346 -11.39 6.69 -20.63
N LYS A 347 -12.28 5.81 -20.18
CA LYS A 347 -13.69 5.77 -20.61
C LYS A 347 -14.61 6.34 -19.52
N ALA A 348 -15.74 6.90 -19.94
CA ALA A 348 -16.80 7.39 -19.06
C ALA A 348 -18.06 6.52 -19.22
N ILE A 349 -18.08 5.37 -18.55
CA ILE A 349 -19.24 4.47 -18.46
C ILE A 349 -19.68 4.44 -16.99
N PHE A 350 -20.96 4.68 -16.75
CA PHE A 350 -21.48 4.93 -15.40
C PHE A 350 -22.22 3.74 -14.78
N GLY A 351 -22.51 2.69 -15.55
CA GLY A 351 -23.22 1.52 -15.08
C GLY A 351 -23.59 0.55 -16.20
N PHE A 352 -24.46 -0.40 -15.86
CA PHE A 352 -25.03 -1.39 -16.76
C PHE A 352 -26.51 -1.06 -17.00
N THR A 353 -27.08 -1.46 -18.15
CA THR A 353 -28.53 -1.39 -18.34
C THR A 353 -29.21 -2.49 -17.54
N GLU A 354 -30.51 -2.37 -17.28
CA GLU A 354 -31.26 -3.38 -16.52
C GLU A 354 -31.16 -4.78 -17.16
N GLU A 355 -31.17 -4.87 -18.50
CA GLU A 355 -30.98 -6.14 -19.21
C GLU A 355 -29.58 -6.71 -19.01
N ALA A 356 -28.55 -5.86 -19.00
CA ALA A 356 -27.18 -6.28 -18.75
C ALA A 356 -27.01 -6.75 -17.29
N GLU A 357 -27.62 -6.06 -16.32
CA GLU A 357 -27.59 -6.46 -14.92
C GLU A 357 -28.23 -7.83 -14.70
N GLN A 358 -29.39 -8.08 -15.32
CA GLN A 358 -30.07 -9.38 -15.28
C GLN A 358 -29.22 -10.49 -15.92
N LEU A 359 -28.53 -10.21 -17.03
CA LEU A 359 -27.63 -11.18 -17.66
C LEU A 359 -26.42 -11.49 -16.76
N LEU A 360 -25.80 -10.47 -16.15
CA LEU A 360 -24.68 -10.65 -15.23
C LEU A 360 -25.09 -11.50 -14.02
N ALA A 361 -26.26 -11.22 -13.43
CA ALA A 361 -26.76 -11.94 -12.25
C ALA A 361 -27.11 -13.41 -12.54
N ASN A 362 -27.64 -13.71 -13.74
CA ASN A 362 -28.09 -15.04 -14.12
C ASN A 362 -26.99 -15.91 -14.76
N TYR A 363 -25.88 -15.33 -15.18
CA TYR A 363 -24.76 -16.09 -15.73
C TYR A 363 -24.07 -16.93 -14.64
N ALA A 364 -23.69 -18.16 -14.96
CA ALA A 364 -23.15 -19.10 -13.97
C ALA A 364 -21.68 -18.83 -13.58
N TRP A 365 -21.00 -17.91 -14.29
CA TRP A 365 -19.60 -17.54 -14.06
C TRP A 365 -18.67 -18.73 -13.83
N PRO A 366 -18.47 -19.61 -14.83
CA PRO A 366 -17.60 -20.79 -14.67
C PRO A 366 -16.13 -20.44 -14.39
N GLY A 367 -15.69 -19.23 -14.77
CA GLY A 367 -14.38 -18.67 -14.43
C GLY A 367 -14.33 -17.94 -13.09
N ASN A 368 -15.46 -17.79 -12.40
CA ASN A 368 -15.64 -16.97 -11.20
C ASN A 368 -15.31 -15.48 -11.42
N VAL A 369 -14.60 -14.83 -10.49
CA VAL A 369 -14.35 -13.37 -10.42
C VAL A 369 -13.42 -12.92 -11.52
#